data_AF-A0A1D2R7L2-F1
#
_entry.id   AF-A0A1D2R7L2-F1
#
_cell.length_a   1.000
_cell.length_b   1.000
_cell.length_c   1.000
_cell.angle_alpha   90.00
_cell.angle_beta   90.00
_cell.angle_gamma   90.00
#
_symmetry.space_group_name_H-M   'P 1'
#
loop_
_entity.id
_entity.type
_entity.pdbx_description
1 polymer ?
#
loop_
_entity_poly.entity_id
_entity_poly.type
_entity_poly.pdbx_seq_one_letter_code
_entity_poly.pdbx_strand_id
1 'polypeptide(L)'
;MYIFDEFNYTAQRFRVLLEKLSEQSSLIERKHIKNLEDSIEDIRVRLLENEIKEKYPDAKIDYELLKLVGTAPDIPLKKENEKISKAVALKFAGR
;
A
#
# COMPACT_ATOMS: atom_id res chain seq x y z
N MET A 1 14.58 -1.80 -7.27
CA MET A 1 13.34 -2.08 -6.53
C MET A 1 13.10 -0.87 -5.65
N TYR A 2 11.95 -0.22 -5.76
CA TYR A 2 11.66 1.00 -5.00
C TYR A 2 11.40 0.63 -3.53
N ILE A 3 11.92 1.42 -2.58
CA ILE A 3 11.84 1.11 -1.14
C ILE A 3 10.37 1.12 -0.69
N PHE A 4 9.54 1.97 -1.31
CA PHE A 4 8.10 1.98 -1.08
C PHE A 4 7.45 0.64 -1.38
N ASP A 5 7.76 -0.01 -2.51
CA ASP A 5 7.10 -1.26 -2.92
C ASP A 5 7.34 -2.40 -1.91
N GLU A 6 8.59 -2.53 -1.45
CA GLU A 6 8.98 -3.55 -0.47
C GLU A 6 8.34 -3.30 0.91
N PHE A 7 8.37 -2.04 1.35
CA PHE A 7 7.74 -1.63 2.59
C PHE A 7 6.23 -1.81 2.53
N ASN A 8 5.58 -1.36 1.46
CA ASN A 8 4.13 -1.44 1.28
C ASN A 8 3.65 -2.90 1.26
N TYR A 9 4.36 -3.80 0.56
CA TYR A 9 4.04 -5.22 0.59
C TYR A 9 4.09 -5.81 2.00
N THR A 10 5.14 -5.51 2.75
CA THR A 10 5.32 -5.99 4.12
C THR A 10 4.27 -5.39 5.07
N ALA A 11 4.02 -4.08 4.92
CA ALA A 11 3.02 -3.34 5.69
C ALA A 11 1.62 -3.91 5.51
N GLN A 12 1.21 -4.25 4.28
CA GLN A 12 -0.11 -4.85 4.02
C GLN A 12 -0.26 -6.21 4.71
N ARG A 13 0.78 -7.06 4.68
CA ARG A 13 0.73 -8.35 5.38
C ARG A 13 0.66 -8.17 6.89
N PHE A 14 1.40 -7.20 7.42
CA PHE A 14 1.38 -6.90 8.85
C PHE A 14 0.04 -6.31 9.30
N ARG A 15 -0.60 -5.47 8.47
CA ARG A 15 -1.96 -4.94 8.72
C ARG A 15 -2.98 -6.05 8.92
N VAL A 16 -2.98 -7.07 8.06
CA VAL A 16 -3.88 -8.24 8.21
C VAL A 16 -3.66 -8.96 9.54
N LEU A 17 -2.42 -9.01 10.04
CA LEU A 17 -2.11 -9.60 11.34
C LEU A 17 -2.59 -8.71 12.50
N LEU A 18 -2.41 -7.40 12.39
CA LEU A 18 -2.88 -6.41 13.37
C LEU A 18 -4.41 -6.41 13.48
N GLU A 19 -5.13 -6.49 12.37
CA GLU A 19 -6.59 -6.59 12.35
C GLU A 19 -7.07 -7.84 13.10
N LYS A 20 -6.48 -9.01 12.80
CA LYS A 20 -6.78 -10.27 13.51
C LYS A 20 -6.47 -10.21 15.00
N LEU A 21 -5.37 -9.57 15.38
CA LEU A 21 -5.00 -9.40 16.78
C LEU A 21 -6.01 -8.48 17.49
N SER A 22 -6.43 -7.40 16.83
CA SER A 22 -7.39 -6.42 17.34
C SER A 22 -8.74 -7.05 17.69
N GLU A 23 -9.21 -8.00 16.88
CA GLU A 23 -10.45 -8.74 17.11
C GLU A 23 -10.44 -9.54 18.43
N GLN A 24 -9.27 -10.02 18.85
CA GLN A 24 -9.09 -10.87 20.02
C GLN A 24 -8.60 -10.09 21.26
N SER A 25 -8.32 -8.80 21.08
CA SER A 25 -7.67 -7.95 22.09
C SER A 25 -8.65 -7.18 22.99
N SER A 26 -8.18 -6.89 24.21
CA SER A 26 -8.80 -5.93 25.12
C SER A 26 -8.81 -4.51 24.51
N LEU A 27 -9.62 -3.62 25.09
CA LEU A 27 -9.73 -2.24 24.59
C LEU A 27 -8.40 -1.46 24.61
N ILE A 28 -7.56 -1.69 25.62
CA ILE A 28 -6.24 -1.04 25.75
C ILE A 28 -5.31 -1.52 24.63
N GLU A 29 -5.29 -2.83 24.39
CA GLU A 29 -4.50 -3.44 23.33
C GLU A 29 -4.96 -2.98 21.94
N ARG A 30 -6.27 -2.86 21.70
CA ARG A 30 -6.79 -2.29 20.45
C ARG A 30 -6.32 -0.87 20.19
N LYS A 31 -6.20 -0.04 21.23
CA LYS A 31 -5.64 1.32 21.09
C LYS A 31 -4.17 1.27 20.66
N HIS A 32 -3.38 0.37 21.25
CA HIS A 32 -1.98 0.20 20.86
C HIS A 32 -1.86 -0.33 19.42
N ILE A 33 -2.72 -1.27 19.03
CA ILE A 33 -2.78 -1.80 17.66
C ILE A 33 -3.11 -0.69 16.67
N LYS A 34 -4.12 0.14 16.95
CA LYS A 34 -4.46 1.28 16.09
C LYS A 34 -3.30 2.26 15.95
N ASN A 35 -2.60 2.58 17.05
CA ASN A 35 -1.43 3.46 16.99
C ASN A 35 -0.30 2.87 16.10
N LEU A 36 -0.16 1.55 16.09
CA LEU A 36 0.80 0.86 15.21
C LEU A 36 0.36 0.96 13.74
N GLU A 37 -0.93 0.73 13.44
CA GLU A 37 -1.49 0.89 12.10
C GLU A 37 -1.27 2.32 11.56
N ASP A 38 -1.60 3.32 12.38
CA ASP A 38 -1.42 4.74 12.02
C ASP A 38 0.07 5.06 11.77
N SER A 39 0.99 4.51 12.59
CA SER A 39 2.43 4.72 12.42
C SER A 39 2.98 4.07 11.13
N ILE A 40 2.47 2.89 10.76
CA ILE A 40 2.85 2.21 9.52
C ILE A 40 2.38 3.02 8.32
N GLU A 41 1.15 3.50 8.36
CA GLU A 41 0.57 4.33 7.30
C GLU A 41 1.37 5.62 7.08
N ASP A 42 1.76 6.29 8.18
CA ASP A 42 2.60 7.48 8.12
C ASP A 42 3.94 7.24 7.42
N ILE A 43 4.62 6.13 7.74
CA ILE A 43 5.88 5.77 7.08
C ILE A 43 5.66 5.50 5.60
N ARG A 44 4.60 4.76 5.27
CA ARG A 44 4.22 4.40 3.90
C ARG A 44 4.00 5.64 3.03
N VAL A 45 3.26 6.61 3.55
CA VAL A 45 2.96 7.87 2.86
C VAL A 45 4.21 8.71 2.68
N ARG A 46 5.09 8.79 3.69
CA ARG A 46 6.38 9.52 3.57
C ARG A 46 7.32 8.90 2.56
N LEU A 47 7.39 7.57 2.48
CA LEU A 47 8.18 6.88 1.46
C LEU A 47 7.67 7.22 0.06
N LEU A 48 6.36 7.16 -0.13
CA LEU A 48 5.74 7.50 -1.42
C LEU A 48 5.94 8.97 -1.79
N GLU A 49 5.81 9.87 -0.82
CA GLU A 49 6.08 11.29 -1.01
C GLU A 49 7.52 11.53 -1.49
N ASN A 50 8.49 10.89 -0.83
CA ASN A 50 9.91 11.01 -1.20
C ASN A 50 10.18 10.50 -2.62
N GLU A 51 9.60 9.35 -3.00
CA GLU A 51 9.75 8.81 -4.35
C GLU A 51 9.12 9.70 -5.43
N ILE A 52 7.98 10.34 -5.13
CA ILE A 52 7.35 11.29 -6.04
C ILE A 52 8.22 12.55 -6.17
N LYS A 53 8.70 13.12 -5.06
CA LYS A 53 9.52 14.32 -5.07
C LYS A 53 10.88 14.13 -5.72
N GLU A 54 11.47 12.93 -5.63
CA GLU A 54 12.70 12.60 -6.34
C GLU A 54 12.52 12.70 -7.86
N LYS A 55 11.35 12.27 -8.37
CA LYS A 55 11.02 12.31 -9.80
C LYS A 55 10.40 13.64 -10.25
N TYR A 56 9.69 14.30 -9.35
CA TYR A 56 8.91 15.52 -9.60
C TYR A 56 9.06 16.48 -8.41
N PRO A 57 10.17 17.22 -8.30
CA PRO A 57 10.48 18.06 -7.13
C PRO A 57 9.40 19.10 -6.80
N ASP A 58 8.73 19.65 -7.83
CA ASP A 58 7.71 20.69 -7.69
C ASP A 58 6.28 20.13 -7.59
N ALA A 59 6.11 18.81 -7.50
CA ALA A 59 4.80 18.20 -7.40
C ALA A 59 4.09 18.62 -6.10
N LYS A 60 2.85 19.09 -6.24
CA LYS A 60 1.96 19.29 -5.09
C LYS A 60 1.41 17.94 -4.66
N ILE A 61 1.82 17.51 -3.47
CA ILE A 61 1.42 16.23 -2.87
C ILE A 61 0.09 16.41 -2.14
N ASP A 62 -0.87 15.54 -2.45
CA ASP A 62 -2.10 15.37 -1.66
C ASP A 62 -1.95 14.12 -0.79
N TYR A 63 -1.84 14.33 0.52
CA TYR A 63 -1.62 13.25 1.50
C TYR A 63 -2.80 12.26 1.56
N GLU A 64 -4.03 12.72 1.36
CA GLU A 64 -5.19 11.82 1.38
C GLU A 64 -5.21 10.93 0.14
N LEU A 65 -4.75 11.44 -1.01
CA LEU A 65 -4.55 10.60 -2.20
C LEU A 65 -3.41 9.60 -2.02
N LEU A 66 -2.30 9.99 -1.40
CA LEU A 66 -1.18 9.07 -1.15
C LEU A 66 -1.60 7.89 -0.25
N LYS A 67 -2.45 8.14 0.74
CA LYS A 67 -3.01 7.08 1.60
C LYS A 67 -3.79 6.04 0.82
N LEU A 68 -4.34 6.35 -0.36
CA LEU A 68 -5.09 5.38 -1.15
C LEU A 68 -4.19 4.46 -1.99
N VAL A 69 -3.01 4.92 -2.37
CA VAL A 69 -2.09 4.17 -3.23
C VAL A 69 -1.69 2.86 -2.55
N GLY A 70 -1.77 1.71 -3.21
CA GLY A 70 -1.26 0.44 -2.67
C GLY A 70 -1.99 -0.13 -1.44
N THR A 71 -3.23 0.32 -1.17
CA THR A 71 -4.08 -0.16 -0.06
C THR A 71 -5.03 -1.31 -0.39
N ALA A 72 -5.08 -1.76 -1.64
CA ALA A 72 -5.90 -2.91 -2.01
C ALA A 72 -5.28 -4.20 -1.42
N PRO A 73 -6.01 -4.97 -0.60
CA PRO A 73 -5.49 -6.24 -0.09
C PRO A 73 -5.56 -7.31 -1.19
N ASP A 74 -4.42 -7.98 -1.42
CA ASP A 74 -4.25 -9.24 -2.15
C ASP A 74 -5.12 -9.47 -3.40
N ILE A 75 -4.70 -8.90 -4.54
CA ILE A 75 -4.51 -9.79 -5.70
C ILE A 75 -3.13 -10.40 -5.49
N PRO A 76 -2.99 -11.74 -5.44
CA PRO A 76 -1.66 -12.35 -5.45
C PRO A 76 -0.94 -11.79 -6.68
N LEU A 77 0.14 -11.04 -6.52
CA LEU A 77 0.83 -10.30 -7.60
C LEU A 77 1.14 -11.17 -8.83
N LYS A 78 1.28 -12.48 -8.63
CA LYS A 78 1.41 -13.48 -9.72
C LYS A 78 0.21 -13.51 -10.68
N LYS A 79 -1.01 -13.32 -10.16
CA LYS A 79 -2.27 -13.21 -10.92
C LYS A 79 -2.51 -11.81 -11.48
N GLU A 80 -1.89 -10.78 -10.91
CA GLU A 80 -2.05 -9.41 -11.37
C GLU A 80 -1.22 -9.14 -12.63
N ASN A 81 0.02 -9.63 -12.69
CA ASN A 81 0.83 -9.58 -13.92
C ASN A 81 0.14 -10.32 -15.08
N GLU A 82 -0.43 -11.50 -14.86
CA GLU A 82 -1.17 -12.22 -15.91
C GLU A 82 -2.45 -11.50 -16.36
N LYS A 83 -3.18 -10.86 -15.42
CA LYS A 83 -4.38 -10.08 -15.74
C LYS A 83 -4.06 -8.79 -16.47
N ILE A 84 -3.00 -8.09 -16.06
CA ILE A 84 -2.52 -6.87 -16.72
C ILE A 84 -1.96 -7.22 -18.11
N SER A 85 -1.15 -8.27 -18.25
CA SER A 85 -0.68 -8.75 -19.55
C SER A 85 -1.83 -9.16 -20.48
N LYS A 86 -2.87 -9.83 -19.96
CA LYS A 86 -4.08 -10.15 -20.75
C LYS A 86 -4.88 -8.91 -21.13
N ALA A 87 -5.05 -7.96 -20.21
CA ALA A 87 -5.78 -6.71 -20.47
C ALA A 87 -5.06 -5.81 -21.47
N VAL A 88 -3.73 -5.73 -21.39
CA VAL A 88 -2.87 -5.03 -22.36
C VAL A 88 -2.94 -5.75 -23.72
N ALA A 89 -2.77 -7.07 -23.76
CA ALA A 89 -2.88 -7.84 -25.00
C ALA A 89 -4.25 -7.66 -25.68
N LEU A 90 -5.36 -7.69 -24.94
CA LEU A 90 -6.70 -7.46 -25.48
C LEU A 90 -6.93 -6.03 -26.00
N LYS A 91 -6.31 -5.03 -25.37
CA LYS A 91 -6.46 -3.62 -25.75
C LYS A 91 -5.60 -3.23 -26.95
N PHE A 92 -4.51 -3.95 -27.21
CA PHE A 92 -3.57 -3.69 -28.30
C PHE A 92 -3.58 -4.74 -29.42
N ALA A 93 -4.25 -5.88 -29.26
CA ALA A 93 -4.45 -6.88 -30.33
C ALA A 93 -5.70 -6.60 -31.20
N GLY A 94 -6.40 -5.49 -30.97
CA GLY A 94 -7.61 -5.08 -31.68
C GLY A 94 -7.47 -3.79 -32.51
N ARG A 95 -6.28 -3.50 -33.04
CA ARG A 95 -6.04 -2.51 -34.10
C ARG A 95 -4.99 -3.02 -35.06
#